data_AF-A0A535CBN8-F1
#
_entry.id   AF-A0A535CBN8-F1
#
_cell.length_a   1.000
_cell.length_b   1.000
_cell.length_c   1.000
_cell.angle_alpha   90.00
_cell.angle_beta   90.00
_cell.angle_gamma   90.00
#
_symmetry.space_group_name_H-M   'P 1'
#
loop_
_entity.id
_entity.type
_entity.pdbx_description
1 polymer ?
#
loop_
_entity_poly.entity_id
_entity_poly.type
_entity_poly.pdbx_seq_one_letter_code
_entity_poly.pdbx_strand_id
1 'polypeptide(L)'
;MNPENAEKKRVVLLMSPATYRAGAFLSAAKKLNLEVVVGIDLPETLAEYWHVPLGVDFAAPVASVRTIVEYAKEHPITAILSVDDAASELAALASAA
;
A
#
# COMPACT_ATOMS: atom_id res chain seq x y z
N MET A 1 0.51 -28.07 -13.58
CA MET A 1 0.23 -26.73 -13.02
C MET A 1 1.30 -25.80 -13.58
N ASN A 2 0.93 -24.85 -14.45
CA ASN A 2 1.91 -23.92 -15.00
C ASN A 2 2.47 -23.07 -13.85
N PRO A 3 3.80 -22.98 -13.68
CA PRO A 3 4.40 -22.13 -12.64
C PRO A 3 4.10 -20.64 -12.85
N GLU A 4 3.60 -20.27 -14.03
CA GLU A 4 3.15 -18.93 -14.40
C GLU A 4 1.78 -18.55 -13.80
N ASN A 5 1.07 -19.53 -13.22
CA ASN A 5 -0.26 -19.34 -12.63
C ASN A 5 -0.25 -19.26 -11.10
N ALA A 6 0.93 -19.12 -10.47
CA ALA A 6 1.00 -18.73 -9.08
C ALA A 6 0.53 -17.27 -8.98
N GLU A 7 -0.58 -17.01 -8.28
CA GLU A 7 -1.08 -15.65 -8.10
C GLU A 7 0.05 -14.72 -7.65
N LYS A 8 0.21 -13.62 -8.40
CA LYS A 8 1.26 -12.65 -8.16
C LYS A 8 1.07 -12.06 -6.76
N LYS A 9 2.06 -12.26 -5.88
CA LYS A 9 1.99 -11.75 -4.50
C LYS A 9 1.84 -10.23 -4.52
N ARG A 10 0.78 -9.74 -3.89
CA ARG A 10 0.46 -8.31 -3.79
C ARG A 10 1.04 -7.71 -2.53
N VAL A 11 1.70 -6.57 -2.65
CA VAL A 11 2.24 -5.81 -1.52
C VAL A 11 1.71 -4.39 -1.55
N VAL A 12 1.37 -3.86 -0.38
CA VAL A 12 1.04 -2.44 -0.21
C VAL A 12 2.29 -1.70 0.24
N LEU A 13 2.63 -0.62 -0.45
CA LEU A 13 3.69 0.30 -0.05
C LEU A 13 3.04 1.61 0.41
N LEU A 14 3.14 1.90 1.70
CA LEU A 14 2.64 3.13 2.30
C LEU A 14 3.73 4.21 2.26
N MET A 15 3.43 5.36 1.68
CA MET A 15 4.39 6.46 1.52
C MET A 15 3.73 7.83 1.49
N SER A 16 4.52 8.85 1.82
CA SER A 16 4.19 10.25 1.53
C SER A 16 4.27 10.54 0.03
N PRO A 17 3.50 11.51 -0.49
CA PRO A 17 3.52 11.88 -1.91
C PRO A 17 4.90 12.33 -2.43
N ALA A 18 5.75 12.85 -1.54
CA ALA A 18 7.03 13.47 -1.89
C ALA A 18 8.25 12.59 -1.55
N THR A 19 8.06 11.29 -1.30
CA THR A 19 9.19 10.42 -0.93
C THR A 19 10.20 10.26 -2.07
N TYR A 20 11.49 10.39 -1.74
CA TYR A 20 12.57 10.03 -2.67
C TYR A 20 12.78 8.52 -2.77
N ARG A 21 12.18 7.73 -1.87
CA ARG A 21 12.43 6.28 -1.74
C ARG A 21 11.53 5.45 -2.67
N ALA A 22 10.42 6.00 -3.16
CA ALA A 22 9.44 5.29 -3.99
C ALA A 22 10.08 4.51 -5.15
N GLY A 23 10.94 5.17 -5.93
CA GLY A 23 11.57 4.55 -7.10
C GLY A 23 12.40 3.30 -6.77
N ALA A 24 13.09 3.31 -5.62
CA ALA A 24 13.90 2.17 -5.19
C ALA A 24 13.04 0.96 -4.80
N PHE A 25 11.96 1.19 -4.04
CA PHE A 25 11.04 0.13 -3.62
C PHE A 25 10.24 -0.43 -4.79
N LEU A 26 9.72 0.42 -5.69
CA LEU A 26 9.02 -0.01 -6.90
C LEU A 26 9.93 -0.85 -7.82
N SER A 27 11.20 -0.44 -7.96
CA SER A 27 12.18 -1.20 -8.72
C SER A 27 12.48 -2.56 -8.10
N ALA A 28 12.56 -2.65 -6.77
CA ALA A 28 12.75 -3.91 -6.05
C ALA A 28 11.54 -4.84 -6.22
N ALA A 29 10.32 -4.33 -6.04
CA ALA A 29 9.09 -5.10 -6.23
C ALA A 29 8.96 -5.64 -7.67
N LYS A 30 9.34 -4.84 -8.67
CA LYS A 30 9.40 -5.28 -10.07
C LYS A 30 10.37 -6.45 -10.27
N LYS A 31 11.58 -6.39 -9.69
CA LYS A 31 12.57 -7.47 -9.76
C LYS A 31 12.07 -8.77 -9.11
N LEU A 32 11.25 -8.65 -8.07
CA LEU A 32 10.63 -9.77 -7.36
C LEU A 32 9.32 -10.25 -8.01
N ASN A 33 8.92 -9.65 -9.15
CA ASN A 33 7.65 -9.91 -9.80
C ASN A 33 6.44 -9.81 -8.84
N LEU A 34 6.41 -8.77 -8.00
CA LEU A 34 5.30 -8.46 -7.10
C LEU A 34 4.28 -7.53 -7.77
N GLU A 35 3.02 -7.66 -7.36
CA GLU A 35 2.00 -6.65 -7.64
C GLU A 35 2.07 -5.58 -6.56
N VAL A 36 2.19 -4.31 -6.93
CA VAL A 36 2.32 -3.21 -5.96
C VAL A 36 1.07 -2.36 -5.97
N VAL A 37 0.51 -2.17 -4.77
CA VAL A 37 -0.50 -1.16 -4.48
C VAL A 37 0.20 -0.04 -3.71
N VAL A 38 0.09 1.18 -4.21
CA VAL A 38 0.66 2.35 -3.54
C VAL A 38 -0.41 2.96 -2.66
N GLY A 39 -0.16 2.97 -1.35
CA GLY A 39 -0.95 3.74 -0.39
C GLY A 39 -0.29 5.08 -0.15
N ILE A 40 -0.91 6.17 -0.60
CA ILE A 40 -0.33 7.51 -0.48
C ILE A 40 -1.03 8.28 0.64
N ASP A 41 -0.24 8.97 1.47
CA ASP A 41 -0.71 9.95 2.45
C ASP A 41 -1.39 11.13 1.75
N LEU A 42 -2.70 11.00 1.53
CA LEU A 42 -3.54 11.98 0.87
C LEU A 42 -4.89 12.03 1.59
N PRO A 43 -5.44 13.22 1.87
CA PRO A 43 -6.83 13.35 2.28
C PRO A 43 -7.76 12.69 1.25
N GLU A 44 -8.84 12.08 1.72
CA GLU A 44 -9.82 11.34 0.90
C GLU A 44 -10.28 12.11 -0.35
N THR A 45 -10.59 13.40 -0.18
CA THR A 45 -11.02 14.28 -1.28
C THR A 45 -10.00 14.43 -2.40
N LEU A 46 -8.71 14.40 -2.07
CA LEU A 46 -7.62 14.48 -3.03
C LEU A 46 -7.33 13.12 -3.65
N ALA A 47 -7.49 12.05 -2.88
CA ALA A 47 -7.34 10.69 -3.36
C ALA A 47 -8.35 10.34 -4.47
N GLU A 48 -9.62 10.72 -4.26
CA GLU A 48 -10.67 10.60 -5.28
C GLU A 48 -10.32 11.39 -6.54
N TYR A 49 -9.87 12.64 -6.38
CA TYR A 49 -9.50 13.50 -7.51
C TYR A 49 -8.32 12.92 -8.32
N TRP A 50 -7.32 12.34 -7.66
CA TRP A 50 -6.13 11.76 -8.31
C TRP A 50 -6.31 10.31 -8.76
N HIS A 51 -7.47 9.70 -8.50
CA HIS A 51 -7.77 8.31 -8.82
C HIS A 51 -6.70 7.34 -8.27
N VAL A 52 -6.17 7.64 -7.08
CA VAL A 52 -5.24 6.72 -6.42
C VAL A 52 -6.05 5.58 -5.79
N PRO A 53 -5.70 4.32 -6.07
CA PRO A 53 -6.50 3.17 -5.62
C PRO A 53 -6.54 3.02 -4.10
N LEU A 54 -5.59 3.63 -3.39
CA LEU A 54 -5.51 3.59 -1.93
C LEU A 54 -5.01 4.95 -1.40
N GLY A 55 -5.91 5.92 -1.35
CA GLY A 55 -5.69 7.13 -0.56
C GLY A 55 -5.90 6.82 0.92
N VAL A 56 -4.92 7.14 1.75
CA VAL A 56 -4.99 6.95 3.20
C VAL A 56 -4.53 8.23 3.87
N ASP A 57 -5.12 8.56 5.00
CA ASP A 57 -4.71 9.70 5.83
C ASP A 57 -3.91 9.16 7.02
N PHE A 58 -2.61 9.47 7.05
CA PHE A 58 -1.75 8.99 8.13
C PHE A 58 -2.08 9.64 9.48
N ALA A 59 -2.76 10.79 9.49
CA ALA A 59 -3.25 11.43 10.71
C ALA A 59 -4.55 10.78 11.24
N ALA A 60 -5.20 9.92 10.44
CA ALA A 60 -6.40 9.18 10.82
C ALA A 60 -6.19 7.66 10.73
N PRO A 61 -5.25 7.07 11.50
CA PRO A 61 -4.80 5.69 11.30
C PRO A 61 -5.91 4.65 11.43
N VAL A 62 -6.88 4.84 12.33
CA VAL A 62 -8.00 3.89 12.49
C VAL A 62 -8.89 3.85 11.23
N ALA A 63 -9.19 5.00 10.64
CA ALA A 63 -9.97 5.07 9.40
C ALA A 63 -9.17 4.47 8.24
N SER A 64 -7.88 4.81 8.14
CA SER A 64 -6.98 4.30 7.10
C SER A 64 -6.76 2.78 7.19
N VAL A 65 -6.66 2.19 8.38
CA VAL A 65 -6.62 0.73 8.56
C VAL A 65 -7.90 0.10 8.02
N ARG A 66 -9.07 0.66 8.31
CA ARG A 66 -10.34 0.13 7.76
C ARG A 66 -10.34 0.15 6.23
N THR A 67 -9.88 1.25 5.62
CA THR A 67 -9.74 1.33 4.16
C THR A 67 -8.84 0.23 3.61
N ILE A 68 -7.67 0.01 4.23
CA ILE A 68 -6.73 -1.04 3.83
C ILE A 68 -7.36 -2.44 4.00
N VAL A 69 -8.07 -2.69 5.10
CA VAL A 69 -8.73 -3.98 5.36
C VAL A 69 -9.87 -4.25 4.37
N GLU A 70 -10.70 -3.25 4.07
CA GLU A 70 -11.75 -3.41 3.04
C GLU A 70 -11.14 -3.68 1.66
N TYR A 71 -10.08 -2.96 1.29
CA TYR A 71 -9.33 -3.24 0.06
C TYR A 71 -8.77 -4.67 0.06
N ALA A 72 -8.22 -5.15 1.19
CA ALA A 72 -7.65 -6.49 1.32
C ALA A 72 -8.67 -7.62 1.11
N LYS A 73 -9.96 -7.38 1.41
CA LYS A 73 -11.04 -8.36 1.20
C LYS A 73 -11.34 -8.60 -0.27
N GLU A 74 -11.27 -7.55 -1.09
CA GLU A 74 -11.49 -7.64 -2.54
C GLU A 74 -10.21 -8.02 -3.29
N HIS A 75 -9.06 -7.61 -2.74
CA HIS A 75 -7.75 -7.78 -3.33
C HIS A 75 -6.78 -8.36 -2.30
N PRO A 76 -6.65 -9.70 -2.18
CA PRO A 76 -5.78 -10.32 -1.17
C PRO A 76 -4.36 -9.73 -1.18
N ILE A 77 -3.91 -9.24 -0.03
CA ILE A 77 -2.59 -8.63 0.19
C ILE A 77 -1.70 -9.62 0.93
N THR A 78 -0.44 -9.74 0.51
CA THR A 78 0.58 -10.59 1.16
C THR A 78 1.38 -9.84 2.23
N ALA A 79 1.63 -8.54 2.04
CA ALA A 79 2.36 -7.71 2.99
C ALA A 79 2.02 -6.23 2.84
N ILE A 80 2.16 -5.49 3.95
CA ILE A 80 2.06 -4.03 4.00
C ILE A 80 3.41 -3.52 4.51
N LEU A 81 4.02 -2.57 3.81
CA LEU A 81 5.30 -1.99 4.19
C LEU A 81 5.23 -0.48 4.25
N SER A 82 5.89 0.05 5.29
CA SER A 82 6.22 1.46 5.40
C SER A 82 7.43 1.79 4.52
N VAL A 83 7.29 2.77 3.62
CA VAL A 83 8.42 3.30 2.83
C VAL A 83 9.04 4.52 3.48
N ASP A 84 8.22 5.34 4.16
CA ASP A 84 8.66 6.49 4.96
C ASP A 84 8.40 6.25 6.44
N ASP A 85 9.15 6.93 7.33
CA ASP A 85 8.97 6.76 8.77
C ASP A 85 7.55 7.14 9.22
N ALA A 86 6.95 8.16 8.58
CA ALA A 86 5.59 8.63 8.84
C ALA A 86 4.50 7.56 8.63
N ALA A 87 4.76 6.57 7.76
CA ALA A 87 3.82 5.49 7.50
C ALA A 87 3.96 4.32 8.49
N SER A 88 4.94 4.33 9.39
CA SER A 88 5.34 3.15 10.17
C SER A 88 4.24 2.68 11.11
N GLU A 89 3.59 3.61 11.80
CA GLU A 89 2.47 3.33 12.70
C GLU A 89 1.30 2.72 11.93
N LEU A 90 0.89 3.34 10.83
CA LEU A 90 -0.22 2.85 9.99
C LEU A 90 0.10 1.46 9.42
N ALA A 91 1.32 1.24 8.93
CA ALA A 91 1.75 -0.06 8.40
C ALA A 91 1.67 -1.16 9.47
N ALA A 92 2.12 -0.87 10.69
CA ALA A 92 2.08 -1.81 11.80
C ALA A 92 0.64 -2.15 12.22
N LEU A 93 -0.21 -1.11 12.38
CA LEU A 93 -1.61 -1.30 12.74
C LEU A 93 -2.38 -2.09 11.67
N ALA A 94 -2.18 -1.76 10.40
CA ALA A 94 -2.85 -2.44 9.29
C ALA A 94 -2.37 -3.89 9.11
N SER A 95 -1.11 -4.18 9.43
CA SER A 95 -0.57 -5.56 9.38
C SER A 95 -1.09 -6.45 10.52
N ALA A 96 -1.57 -5.86 11.61
CA ALA A 96 -2.09 -6.56 12.78
C ALA A 96 -3.62 -6.77 12.74
N ALA A 97 -4.31 -6.13 11.78
CA ALA A 97 -5.76 -6.18 11.61
C ALA A 97 -6.19 -7.37 10.73
#